data_AF-A0A7S2U508-F1
#
_entry.id   AF-A0A7S2U508-F1
#
_cell.length_a   1.000
_cell.length_b   1.000
_cell.length_c   1.000
_cell.angle_alpha   90.00
_cell.angle_beta   90.00
_cell.angle_gamma   90.00
#
_symmetry.space_group_name_H-M   'P 1'
#
loop_
_entity.id
_entity.type
_entity.pdbx_description
1 polymer ?
#
loop_
_entity_poly.entity_id
_entity_poly.type
_entity_poly.pdbx_seq_one_letter_code
_entity_poly.pdbx_strand_id
1 'polypeptide(L)'
;MTDLRFFPYISSLPTSFDNMPIHFTNQQKIPLTGSLSLERVNAVQKDLKREYSTLVKQVTDFDYSFEWFVWARLCVLTRVFGIEKNGRSMDALVPVADMLNHSNTPTVSWYYDDASKGFVMTAEKEIKKGSQVFDSYGIKSQGRFFVNYGFTIENLFRFNEAVISVTLETTDPQYKQKLPLLGRGGGGRHVTAKFTVSPGYRSRGVSRMLSYCRFVTATEEELKKTPSKFFRPQEVVGLNIRSEIRALKRLEKHALEALGRFPDPLHEDHKRLKINIFRTANERNCVVMRASEKEVLHWFIGFSRAMCDMYGRIIHVVAEAIAPPPAAATISENTKNTKDVTITLKETLGDEKYMESYSSYINDVAEELLIEEGRVVRGSIHNNE
;
A
#
# COMPACT_ATOMS: atom_id res chain seq x y z
N MET A 1 -8.62 46.87 -4.52
CA MET A 1 -7.17 46.99 -4.81
C MET A 1 -6.63 45.59 -4.98
N THR A 2 -6.18 45.23 -6.17
CA THR A 2 -5.40 44.00 -6.38
C THR A 2 -4.08 44.17 -5.63
N ASP A 3 -3.83 43.31 -4.64
CA ASP A 3 -2.55 43.27 -3.96
C ASP A 3 -1.48 42.75 -4.92
N LEU A 4 -0.82 43.66 -5.62
CA LEU A 4 0.17 43.36 -6.65
C LEU A 4 1.47 42.77 -6.08
N ARG A 5 1.61 42.65 -4.74
CA ARG A 5 2.83 42.13 -4.10
C ARG A 5 3.19 40.73 -4.59
N PHE A 6 2.19 39.88 -4.83
CA PHE A 6 2.38 38.51 -5.32
C PHE A 6 2.20 38.37 -6.84
N PHE A 7 1.94 39.45 -7.57
CA PHE A 7 1.76 39.40 -9.01
C PHE A 7 2.96 38.78 -9.76
N PRO A 8 4.23 39.07 -9.41
CA PRO A 8 5.37 38.41 -10.06
C PRO A 8 5.37 36.89 -9.86
N TYR A 9 5.03 36.43 -8.65
CA TYR A 9 4.94 35.00 -8.35
C TYR A 9 3.78 34.33 -9.11
N ILE A 10 2.58 34.91 -9.05
CA ILE A 10 1.39 34.37 -9.71
C ILE A 10 1.62 34.30 -11.23
N SER A 11 2.27 35.32 -11.80
CA SER A 11 2.62 35.35 -13.23
C SER A 11 3.70 34.34 -13.62
N SER A 12 4.45 33.80 -12.65
CA SER A 12 5.47 32.77 -12.88
C SER A 12 4.95 31.34 -12.75
N LEU A 13 3.71 31.16 -12.26
CA LEU A 13 3.08 29.86 -12.14
C LEU A 13 2.82 29.21 -13.51
N PRO A 14 2.75 27.86 -13.58
CA PRO A 14 2.44 27.17 -14.83
C PRO A 14 1.14 27.65 -15.45
N THR A 15 1.12 27.87 -16.75
CA THR A 15 -0.09 28.29 -17.49
C THR A 15 -1.02 27.13 -17.81
N SER A 16 -0.52 25.89 -17.76
CA SER A 16 -1.29 24.67 -18.00
C SER A 16 -0.81 23.52 -17.10
N PHE A 17 -1.68 22.53 -16.95
CA PHE A 17 -1.43 21.31 -16.18
C PHE A 17 -1.88 20.08 -16.98
N ASP A 18 -1.63 20.07 -18.29
CA ASP A 18 -2.08 18.99 -19.20
C ASP A 18 -1.50 17.61 -18.85
N ASN A 19 -0.42 17.58 -18.06
CA ASN A 19 0.15 16.36 -17.51
C ASN A 19 -0.65 15.78 -16.33
N MET A 20 -1.53 16.56 -15.71
CA MET A 20 -2.33 16.12 -14.57
C MET A 20 -3.47 15.17 -15.01
N PRO A 21 -3.58 13.97 -14.43
CA PRO A 21 -4.62 13.01 -14.77
C PRO A 21 -6.06 13.52 -14.62
N ILE A 22 -6.27 14.57 -13.83
CA ILE A 22 -7.59 15.20 -13.68
C ILE A 22 -8.09 15.88 -14.96
N HIS A 23 -7.22 16.14 -15.93
CA HIS A 23 -7.59 16.66 -17.25
C HIS A 23 -7.78 15.55 -18.29
N PHE A 24 -7.52 14.28 -17.93
CA PHE A 24 -7.55 13.20 -18.91
C PHE A 24 -8.96 12.98 -19.47
N THR A 25 -9.02 12.82 -20.79
CA THR A 25 -10.22 12.39 -21.50
C THR A 25 -10.57 10.95 -21.15
N ASN A 26 -11.79 10.52 -21.49
CA ASN A 26 -12.18 9.12 -21.32
C ASN A 26 -11.22 8.16 -22.05
N GLN A 27 -10.69 8.56 -23.22
CA GLN A 27 -9.73 7.76 -23.97
C GLN A 27 -8.37 7.65 -23.25
N GLN A 28 -7.86 8.74 -22.70
CA GLN A 28 -6.60 8.75 -21.94
C GLN A 28 -6.68 7.96 -20.62
N LYS A 29 -7.90 7.74 -20.12
CA LYS A 29 -8.15 6.93 -18.92
C LYS A 29 -8.25 5.44 -19.18
N ILE A 30 -8.47 4.99 -20.42
CA ILE A 30 -8.59 3.56 -20.78
C ILE A 30 -7.41 2.73 -20.23
N PRO A 31 -6.13 3.17 -20.37
CA PRO A 31 -5.01 2.41 -19.85
C PRO A 31 -5.04 2.18 -18.33
N LEU A 32 -5.75 3.02 -17.57
CA LEU A 32 -5.89 2.93 -16.11
C LEU A 32 -7.06 2.03 -15.68
N THR A 33 -7.71 1.31 -16.60
CA THR A 33 -8.78 0.36 -16.25
C THR A 33 -8.28 -0.67 -15.24
N GLY A 34 -9.06 -0.87 -14.18
CA GLY A 34 -8.70 -1.74 -13.05
C GLY A 34 -7.84 -1.08 -11.97
N SER A 35 -7.25 0.09 -12.25
CA SER A 35 -6.35 0.78 -11.33
C SER A 35 -7.09 1.57 -10.25
N LEU A 36 -6.55 1.57 -9.03
CA LEU A 36 -7.00 2.46 -7.95
C LEU A 36 -6.88 3.94 -8.35
N SER A 37 -5.86 4.26 -9.12
CA SER A 37 -5.61 5.64 -9.57
C SER A 37 -6.74 6.18 -10.44
N LEU A 38 -7.42 5.33 -11.24
CA LEU A 38 -8.59 5.75 -12.02
C LEU A 38 -9.75 6.18 -11.11
N GLU A 39 -10.01 5.42 -10.05
CA GLU A 39 -11.04 5.79 -9.06
C GLU A 39 -10.70 7.12 -8.38
N ARG A 40 -9.44 7.31 -7.98
CA ARG A 40 -8.96 8.55 -7.35
C ARG A 40 -9.10 9.75 -8.28
N VAL A 41 -8.71 9.61 -9.55
CA VAL A 41 -8.86 10.68 -10.56
C VAL A 41 -10.33 11.06 -10.74
N ASN A 42 -11.21 10.08 -10.89
CA ASN A 42 -12.65 10.33 -11.05
C ASN A 42 -13.25 10.98 -9.80
N ALA A 43 -12.82 10.57 -8.61
CA ALA A 43 -13.25 11.20 -7.35
C ALA A 43 -12.82 12.67 -7.30
N VAL A 44 -11.56 12.98 -7.60
CA VAL A 44 -11.05 14.36 -7.62
C VAL A 44 -11.82 15.22 -8.63
N GLN A 45 -12.07 14.73 -9.84
CA GLN A 45 -12.88 15.45 -10.83
C GLN A 45 -14.31 15.74 -10.34
N LYS A 46 -14.93 14.77 -9.66
CA LYS A 46 -16.27 14.94 -9.07
C LYS A 46 -16.25 15.96 -7.93
N ASP A 47 -15.22 15.89 -7.08
CA ASP A 47 -15.05 16.78 -5.93
C ASP A 47 -14.84 18.23 -6.37
N LEU A 48 -13.97 18.47 -7.36
CA LEU A 48 -13.74 19.81 -7.92
C LEU A 48 -15.02 20.43 -8.48
N LYS A 49 -15.84 19.65 -9.21
CA LYS A 49 -17.14 20.12 -9.72
C LYS A 49 -18.10 20.49 -8.59
N ARG A 50 -18.14 19.67 -7.54
CA ARG A 50 -18.99 19.93 -6.37
C ARG A 50 -18.55 21.20 -5.64
N GLU A 51 -17.25 21.34 -5.39
CA GLU A 51 -16.67 22.50 -4.72
C GLU A 51 -16.92 23.80 -5.50
N TYR A 52 -16.67 23.78 -6.81
CA TYR A 52 -16.97 24.92 -7.68
C TYR A 52 -18.45 25.31 -7.62
N SER A 53 -19.35 24.33 -7.71
CA SER A 53 -20.79 24.56 -7.62
C SER A 53 -21.20 25.15 -6.26
N THR A 54 -20.52 24.77 -5.18
CA THR A 54 -20.74 25.35 -3.85
C THR A 54 -20.25 26.79 -3.79
N LEU A 55 -19.06 27.09 -4.33
CA LEU A 55 -18.51 28.45 -4.35
C LEU A 55 -19.41 29.41 -5.13
N VAL A 56 -19.82 29.03 -6.34
CA VAL A 56 -20.76 29.82 -7.17
C VAL A 56 -22.07 30.13 -6.41
N LYS A 57 -22.53 29.23 -5.55
CA LYS A 57 -23.77 29.42 -4.78
C LYS A 57 -23.60 30.24 -3.50
N GLN A 58 -22.42 30.21 -2.89
CA GLN A 58 -22.21 30.71 -1.51
C GLN A 58 -21.37 31.98 -1.46
N VAL A 59 -20.55 32.24 -2.47
CA VAL A 59 -19.68 33.40 -2.53
C VAL A 59 -20.30 34.42 -3.47
N THR A 60 -20.82 35.50 -2.90
CA THR A 60 -21.28 36.68 -3.66
C THR A 60 -20.14 37.18 -4.55
N ASP A 61 -20.46 37.52 -5.79
CA ASP A 61 -19.51 38.02 -6.81
C ASP A 61 -18.42 37.02 -7.25
N PHE A 62 -18.64 35.71 -7.08
CA PHE A 62 -17.75 34.69 -7.66
C PHE A 62 -17.94 34.58 -9.18
N ASP A 63 -17.13 35.33 -9.93
CA ASP A 63 -17.15 35.40 -11.40
C ASP A 63 -15.88 34.81 -12.03
N TYR A 64 -15.59 33.55 -11.70
CA TYR A 64 -14.45 32.81 -12.26
C TYR A 64 -14.94 31.54 -12.96
N SER A 65 -14.34 31.22 -14.11
CA SER A 65 -14.69 29.99 -14.84
C SER A 65 -14.27 28.73 -14.07
N PHE A 66 -14.88 27.59 -14.40
CA PHE A 66 -14.50 26.32 -13.80
C PHE A 66 -13.03 25.97 -14.10
N GLU A 67 -12.56 26.28 -15.30
CA GLU A 67 -11.19 26.07 -15.75
C GLU A 67 -10.21 26.89 -14.91
N TRP A 68 -10.53 28.17 -14.64
CA TRP A 68 -9.70 29.03 -13.79
C TRP A 68 -9.66 28.51 -12.35
N PHE A 69 -10.80 28.08 -11.81
CA PHE A 69 -10.87 27.46 -10.49
C PHE A 69 -10.01 26.19 -10.42
N VAL A 70 -10.10 25.30 -11.40
CA VAL A 70 -9.29 24.07 -11.45
C VAL A 70 -7.80 24.42 -11.54
N TRP A 71 -7.41 25.37 -12.40
CA TRP A 71 -6.04 25.86 -12.48
C TRP A 71 -5.54 26.34 -11.11
N ALA A 72 -6.31 27.19 -10.43
CA ALA A 72 -5.93 27.70 -9.11
C ALA A 72 -5.80 26.58 -8.06
N ARG A 73 -6.71 25.58 -8.08
CA ARG A 73 -6.61 24.39 -7.22
C ARG A 73 -5.35 23.57 -7.52
N LEU A 74 -4.96 23.44 -8.77
CA LEU A 74 -3.75 22.70 -9.17
C LEU A 74 -2.46 23.45 -8.82
N CYS A 75 -2.44 24.78 -8.92
CA CYS A 75 -1.33 25.58 -8.40
C CYS A 75 -1.10 25.27 -6.93
N VAL A 76 -2.15 25.25 -6.10
CA VAL A 76 -2.03 24.90 -4.69
C VAL A 76 -1.63 23.43 -4.50
N LEU A 77 -2.36 22.49 -5.11
CA LEU A 77 -2.13 21.05 -4.94
C LEU A 77 -0.70 20.61 -5.25
N THR A 78 -0.10 21.19 -6.29
CA THR A 78 1.22 20.77 -6.80
C THR A 78 2.39 21.47 -6.13
N ARG A 79 2.17 22.54 -5.34
CA ARG A 79 3.23 23.47 -4.86
C ARG A 79 3.18 23.84 -3.38
N VAL A 80 2.14 23.44 -2.68
CA VAL A 80 1.97 23.81 -1.27
C VAL A 80 3.00 23.11 -0.37
N PHE A 81 3.57 23.88 0.56
CA PHE A 81 4.41 23.40 1.65
C PHE A 81 3.62 23.44 2.95
N GLY A 82 3.65 22.34 3.71
CA GLY A 82 3.20 22.33 5.10
C GLY A 82 4.31 22.83 6.00
N ILE A 83 4.14 23.99 6.62
CA ILE A 83 5.13 24.60 7.52
C ILE A 83 4.58 24.67 8.95
N GLU A 84 5.49 24.77 9.93
CA GLU A 84 5.16 25.08 11.31
C GLU A 84 5.66 26.47 11.65
N LYS A 85 4.75 27.35 12.08
CA LYS A 85 5.03 28.74 12.42
C LYS A 85 4.48 29.06 13.80
N ASN A 86 5.34 29.41 14.74
CA ASN A 86 5.03 29.62 16.16
C ASN A 86 4.25 28.43 16.76
N GLY A 87 4.70 27.20 16.48
CA GLY A 87 4.06 25.96 16.94
C GLY A 87 2.70 25.65 16.29
N ARG A 88 2.33 26.35 15.21
CA ARG A 88 1.08 26.11 14.46
C ARG A 88 1.38 25.62 13.07
N SER A 89 0.86 24.44 12.73
CA SER A 89 0.91 23.92 11.37
C SER A 89 0.03 24.75 10.44
N MET A 90 0.57 25.11 9.28
CA MET A 90 -0.16 25.82 8.23
C MET A 90 0.39 25.48 6.84
N ASP A 91 -0.39 25.77 5.82
CA ASP A 91 0.00 25.58 4.42
C ASP A 91 0.46 26.91 3.81
N ALA A 92 1.51 26.87 3.00
CA ALA A 92 2.07 28.03 2.32
C ALA A 92 2.47 27.72 0.88
N LEU A 93 2.19 28.65 -0.02
CA LEU A 93 2.89 28.75 -1.30
C LEU A 93 4.14 29.59 -1.08
N VAL A 94 5.30 29.02 -1.43
CA VAL A 94 6.61 29.63 -1.17
C VAL A 94 7.29 29.91 -2.52
N PRO A 95 7.23 31.17 -3.00
CA PRO A 95 7.85 31.54 -4.27
C PRO A 95 9.33 31.15 -4.31
N VAL A 96 9.82 30.76 -5.48
CA VAL A 96 11.18 30.23 -5.74
C VAL A 96 11.39 28.82 -5.20
N ALA A 97 10.98 28.53 -3.95
CA ALA A 97 11.12 27.20 -3.36
C ALA A 97 10.27 26.16 -4.12
N ASP A 98 9.05 26.53 -4.54
CA ASP A 98 8.13 25.68 -5.29
C ASP A 98 8.51 25.42 -6.77
N MET A 99 9.65 25.96 -7.20
CA MET A 99 10.23 25.71 -8.53
C MET A 99 11.16 24.49 -8.54
N LEU A 100 11.60 24.02 -7.36
CA LEU A 100 12.50 22.87 -7.26
C LEU A 100 11.74 21.58 -7.55
N ASN A 101 12.28 20.76 -8.44
CA ASN A 101 11.71 19.45 -8.72
C ASN A 101 11.99 18.46 -7.60
N HIS A 102 11.15 17.43 -7.53
CA HIS A 102 11.31 16.35 -6.58
C HIS A 102 12.47 15.41 -6.93
N SER A 103 13.20 14.97 -5.90
CA SER A 103 14.05 13.78 -5.92
C SER A 103 13.89 12.97 -4.62
N ASN A 104 14.03 11.65 -4.72
CA ASN A 104 14.19 10.78 -3.55
C ASN A 104 15.59 10.91 -2.90
N THR A 105 16.53 11.56 -3.59
CA THR A 105 17.86 11.92 -3.11
C THR A 105 18.04 13.44 -3.20
N PRO A 106 17.24 14.22 -2.46
CA PRO A 106 17.21 15.67 -2.59
C PRO A 106 18.59 16.28 -2.31
N THR A 107 18.85 17.45 -2.90
CA THR A 107 20.06 18.25 -2.65
C THR A 107 19.86 19.27 -1.57
N VAL A 108 18.61 19.58 -1.24
CA VAL A 108 18.27 20.52 -0.18
C VAL A 108 17.31 19.89 0.83
N SER A 109 17.33 20.41 2.04
CA SER A 109 16.26 20.31 3.01
C SER A 109 15.64 21.68 3.22
N TRP A 110 14.46 21.73 3.85
CA TRP A 110 13.81 22.98 4.19
C TRP A 110 13.04 22.90 5.50
N TYR A 111 12.83 24.08 6.10
CA TYR A 111 11.99 24.28 7.26
C TYR A 111 11.55 25.75 7.33
N TYR A 112 10.56 26.05 8.16
CA TYR A 112 10.25 27.42 8.52
C TYR A 112 10.98 27.77 9.82
N ASP A 113 11.72 28.86 9.81
CA ASP A 113 12.44 29.36 10.97
C ASP A 113 11.70 30.55 11.58
N ASP A 114 11.18 30.37 12.80
CA ASP A 114 10.49 31.44 13.52
C ASP A 114 11.42 32.60 13.90
N ALA A 115 12.72 32.33 14.11
CA ALA A 115 13.68 33.36 14.50
C ALA A 115 13.95 34.35 13.35
N SER A 116 14.26 33.85 12.16
CA SER A 116 14.39 34.66 10.94
C SER A 116 13.06 35.01 10.28
N LYS A 117 11.95 34.44 10.76
CA LYS A 117 10.59 34.58 10.21
C LYS A 117 10.48 34.16 8.74
N GLY A 118 11.31 33.21 8.32
CA GLY A 118 11.53 32.87 6.92
C GLY A 118 11.43 31.38 6.61
N PHE A 119 11.18 31.07 5.35
CA PHE A 119 11.36 29.73 4.81
C PHE A 119 12.83 29.56 4.43
N VAL A 120 13.49 28.54 4.99
CA VAL A 120 14.91 28.29 4.83
C VAL A 120 15.10 27.03 3.99
N MET A 121 15.94 27.11 2.96
CA MET A 121 16.42 25.95 2.19
C MET A 121 17.93 25.82 2.38
N THR A 122 18.38 24.65 2.84
CA THR A 122 19.78 24.35 3.13
C THR A 122 20.28 23.28 2.18
N ALA A 123 21.44 23.48 1.56
CA ALA A 123 22.09 22.43 0.78
C ALA A 123 22.62 21.33 1.72
N GLU A 124 22.18 20.09 1.48
CA GLU A 124 22.57 18.90 2.27
C GLU A 124 23.82 18.21 1.71
N LYS A 125 24.25 18.61 0.51
CA LYS A 125 25.44 18.11 -0.17
C LYS A 125 25.98 19.16 -1.13
N GLU A 126 27.22 18.97 -1.58
CA GLU A 126 27.81 19.82 -2.60
C GLU A 126 26.95 19.80 -3.89
N ILE A 127 26.59 20.99 -4.37
CA ILE A 127 25.83 21.18 -5.62
C ILE A 127 26.76 21.81 -6.64
N LYS A 128 27.11 21.05 -7.67
CA LYS A 128 27.99 21.54 -8.74
C LYS A 128 27.31 22.65 -9.53
N LYS A 129 28.11 23.65 -9.95
CA LYS A 129 27.63 24.71 -10.84
C LYS A 129 27.00 24.11 -12.10
N GLY A 130 25.78 24.56 -12.43
CA GLY A 130 25.00 24.06 -13.56
C GLY A 130 24.18 22.81 -13.28
N SER A 131 24.29 22.19 -12.10
CA SER A 131 23.38 21.11 -11.68
C SER A 131 22.03 21.66 -11.20
N GLN A 132 20.98 20.90 -11.46
CA GLN A 132 19.65 21.18 -10.93
C GLN A 132 19.63 20.95 -9.41
N VAL A 133 18.94 21.85 -8.70
CA VAL A 133 18.64 21.72 -7.29
C VAL A 133 17.33 20.97 -7.14
N PHE A 134 17.33 19.93 -6.31
CA PHE A 134 16.16 19.10 -6.03
C PHE A 134 15.77 19.17 -4.57
N ASP A 135 14.48 19.29 -4.32
CA ASP A 135 13.87 19.09 -3.00
C ASP A 135 13.18 17.72 -2.93
N SER A 136 12.69 17.32 -1.77
CA SER A 136 11.80 16.19 -1.58
C SER A 136 10.37 16.65 -1.35
N TYR A 137 9.44 16.22 -2.20
CA TYR A 137 8.01 16.37 -1.93
C TYR A 137 7.53 15.39 -0.85
N GLY A 138 8.45 14.60 -0.26
CA GLY A 138 8.20 13.55 0.70
C GLY A 138 8.07 12.17 0.05
N ILE A 139 8.16 11.13 0.89
CA ILE A 139 7.99 9.74 0.48
C ILE A 139 6.51 9.48 0.16
N LYS A 140 6.20 9.09 -1.08
CA LYS A 140 4.83 8.83 -1.52
C LYS A 140 4.76 7.63 -2.46
N SER A 141 3.57 7.03 -2.55
CA SER A 141 3.28 5.97 -3.53
C SER A 141 3.22 6.52 -4.95
N GLN A 142 3.42 5.65 -5.95
CA GLN A 142 3.31 6.03 -7.34
C GLN A 142 1.97 6.73 -7.66
N GLY A 143 0.87 6.23 -7.08
CA GLY A 143 -0.46 6.80 -7.23
C GLY A 143 -0.59 8.21 -6.68
N ARG A 144 0.13 8.56 -5.62
CA ARG A 144 0.12 9.92 -5.08
C ARG A 144 0.89 10.90 -5.98
N PHE A 145 2.05 10.50 -6.50
CA PHE A 145 2.77 11.32 -7.48
C PHE A 145 1.96 11.51 -8.76
N PHE A 146 1.38 10.42 -9.26
CA PHE A 146 0.60 10.45 -10.49
C PHE A 146 -0.64 11.34 -10.36
N VAL A 147 -1.48 11.11 -9.35
CA VAL A 147 -2.76 11.82 -9.20
C VAL A 147 -2.58 13.27 -8.76
N ASN A 148 -1.63 13.56 -7.86
CA ASN A 148 -1.52 14.89 -7.24
C ASN A 148 -0.44 15.78 -7.87
N TYR A 149 0.50 15.21 -8.64
CA TYR A 149 1.60 15.97 -9.24
C TYR A 149 1.77 15.73 -10.75
N GLY A 150 1.05 14.76 -11.32
CA GLY A 150 1.04 14.54 -12.78
C GLY A 150 2.34 13.96 -13.34
N PHE A 151 3.12 13.26 -12.51
CA PHE A 151 4.32 12.56 -12.94
C PHE A 151 4.48 11.20 -12.25
N THR A 152 5.39 10.39 -12.79
CA THR A 152 5.78 9.10 -12.18
C THR A 152 7.28 9.05 -11.89
N ILE A 153 7.72 8.14 -11.00
CA ILE A 153 9.12 8.02 -10.58
C ILE A 153 9.53 6.56 -10.65
N GLU A 154 10.75 6.32 -11.08
CA GLU A 154 11.29 4.97 -11.13
C GLU A 154 11.69 4.48 -9.73
N ASN A 155 11.75 3.16 -9.55
CA ASN A 155 12.26 2.51 -8.33
C ASN A 155 11.48 2.83 -7.02
N LEU A 156 10.17 3.08 -7.10
CA LEU A 156 9.30 3.35 -5.94
C LEU A 156 8.64 2.11 -5.29
N PHE A 157 9.00 0.89 -5.70
CA PHE A 157 8.26 -0.35 -5.37
C PHE A 157 7.84 -0.46 -3.89
N ARG A 158 8.73 -0.18 -2.93
CA ARG A 158 8.46 -0.32 -1.49
C ARG A 158 7.37 0.62 -0.97
N PHE A 159 7.13 1.74 -1.65
CA PHE A 159 6.12 2.74 -1.28
C PHE A 159 4.85 2.63 -2.11
N ASN A 160 4.84 1.76 -3.12
CA ASN A 160 3.67 1.60 -3.97
C ASN A 160 2.52 0.92 -3.22
N GLU A 161 1.33 1.10 -3.75
CA GLU A 161 0.10 0.63 -3.15
C GLU A 161 -0.69 -0.14 -4.20
N ALA A 162 -1.38 -1.19 -3.78
CA ALA A 162 -2.45 -1.80 -4.55
C ALA A 162 -3.71 -1.90 -3.71
N VAL A 163 -4.80 -2.26 -4.36
CA VAL A 163 -6.07 -2.54 -3.71
C VAL A 163 -6.40 -4.02 -3.81
N ILE A 164 -6.70 -4.61 -2.66
CA ILE A 164 -7.23 -5.96 -2.56
C ILE A 164 -8.59 -5.88 -1.88
N SER A 165 -9.59 -6.54 -2.46
CA SER A 165 -10.95 -6.60 -1.92
C SER A 165 -11.25 -8.03 -1.51
N VAL A 166 -11.56 -8.26 -0.24
CA VAL A 166 -11.82 -9.59 0.31
C VAL A 166 -13.29 -9.71 0.68
N THR A 167 -13.94 -10.78 0.24
CA THR A 167 -15.39 -10.98 0.43
C THR A 167 -15.69 -12.17 1.33
N LEU A 168 -16.60 -11.99 2.29
CA LEU A 168 -17.28 -13.07 3.00
C LEU A 168 -18.38 -13.66 2.10
N GLU A 169 -18.10 -14.74 1.40
CA GLU A 169 -19.06 -15.31 0.44
C GLU A 169 -20.34 -15.80 1.12
N THR A 170 -21.50 -15.63 0.48
CA THR A 170 -22.79 -16.15 0.99
C THR A 170 -22.85 -17.68 1.05
N THR A 171 -21.93 -18.34 0.33
CA THR A 171 -21.75 -19.81 0.33
C THR A 171 -20.88 -20.30 1.49
N ASP A 172 -20.31 -19.41 2.31
CA ASP A 172 -19.52 -19.79 3.49
C ASP A 172 -20.41 -20.58 4.49
N PRO A 173 -20.00 -21.78 4.94
CA PRO A 173 -20.81 -22.58 5.85
C PRO A 173 -21.12 -21.86 7.18
N GLN A 174 -20.23 -20.98 7.63
CA GLN A 174 -20.39 -20.16 8.83
C GLN A 174 -20.90 -18.75 8.50
N TYR A 175 -21.43 -18.48 7.30
CA TYR A 175 -21.89 -17.15 6.88
C TYR A 175 -22.87 -16.53 7.89
N LYS A 176 -23.85 -17.30 8.35
CA LYS A 176 -24.86 -16.85 9.33
C LYS A 176 -24.25 -16.49 10.69
N GLN A 177 -23.14 -17.13 11.07
CA GLN A 177 -22.41 -16.86 12.32
C GLN A 177 -21.47 -15.65 12.15
N LYS A 178 -20.77 -15.53 11.01
CA LYS A 178 -19.81 -14.47 10.70
C LYS A 178 -20.48 -13.13 10.38
N LEU A 179 -21.60 -13.12 9.66
CA LEU A 179 -22.23 -11.88 9.18
C LEU A 179 -22.61 -10.92 10.32
N PRO A 180 -23.26 -11.34 11.44
CA PRO A 180 -23.59 -10.43 12.53
C PRO A 180 -22.37 -9.82 13.22
N LEU A 181 -21.24 -10.54 13.20
CA LEU A 181 -19.99 -10.12 13.81
C LEU A 181 -19.32 -8.96 13.07
N LEU A 182 -19.67 -8.73 11.79
CA LEU A 182 -19.26 -7.54 11.04
C LEU A 182 -19.99 -6.25 11.48
N GLY A 183 -20.98 -6.37 12.37
CA GLY A 183 -21.63 -5.27 13.09
C GLY A 183 -22.82 -4.60 12.38
N ARG A 184 -23.75 -4.05 13.19
CA ARG A 184 -24.79 -3.08 12.79
C ARG A 184 -24.45 -1.61 13.16
N GLY A 185 -23.35 -1.36 13.88
CA GLY A 185 -22.97 -0.04 14.36
C GLY A 185 -21.85 0.59 13.53
N GLY A 186 -22.21 1.57 12.70
CA GLY A 186 -21.23 2.46 12.04
C GLY A 186 -21.14 2.38 10.52
N GLY A 187 -22.28 2.20 9.84
CA GLY A 187 -22.45 2.55 8.43
C GLY A 187 -22.09 1.46 7.42
N GLY A 188 -23.01 0.52 7.17
CA GLY A 188 -23.20 -0.15 5.87
C GLY A 188 -22.01 -0.80 5.15
N ARG A 189 -20.87 -1.08 5.79
CA ARG A 189 -19.65 -1.49 5.07
C ARG A 189 -19.43 -2.99 5.06
N HIS A 190 -20.14 -3.57 4.10
CA HIS A 190 -19.72 -4.60 3.14
C HIS A 190 -19.20 -5.94 3.67
N VAL A 191 -19.96 -6.97 3.29
CA VAL A 191 -19.51 -8.33 3.03
C VAL A 191 -18.17 -8.36 2.26
N THR A 192 -17.87 -7.34 1.45
CA THR A 192 -16.58 -7.11 0.76
C THR A 192 -15.79 -5.95 1.37
N ALA A 193 -14.71 -6.25 2.10
CA ALA A 193 -13.80 -5.23 2.63
C ALA A 193 -12.71 -4.87 1.61
N LYS A 194 -12.47 -3.57 1.40
CA LYS A 194 -11.43 -3.04 0.49
C LYS A 194 -10.22 -2.55 1.30
N PHE A 195 -9.03 -3.04 0.96
CA PHE A 195 -7.78 -2.70 1.62
C PHE A 195 -6.81 -2.07 0.63
N THR A 196 -6.24 -0.91 0.98
CA THR A 196 -5.08 -0.34 0.30
C THR A 196 -3.83 -0.83 1.02
N VAL A 197 -2.96 -1.50 0.30
CA VAL A 197 -1.82 -2.25 0.86
C VAL A 197 -0.55 -1.96 0.10
N SER A 198 0.55 -1.83 0.83
CA SER A 198 1.90 -1.68 0.28
C SER A 198 2.71 -2.97 0.52
N PRO A 199 3.76 -3.22 -0.26
CA PRO A 199 4.68 -4.32 0.02
C PRO A 199 5.24 -4.20 1.44
N GLY A 200 5.22 -5.31 2.17
CA GLY A 200 5.66 -5.39 3.56
C GLY A 200 4.52 -5.69 4.55
N TYR A 201 4.69 -6.77 5.32
CA TYR A 201 3.62 -7.29 6.19
C TYR A 201 3.35 -6.42 7.43
N ARG A 202 4.33 -5.64 7.90
CA ARG A 202 4.19 -4.75 9.08
C ARG A 202 3.31 -3.52 8.83
N SER A 203 2.88 -3.26 7.58
CA SER A 203 2.02 -2.12 7.32
C SER A 203 0.62 -2.32 7.92
N ARG A 204 0.04 -1.25 8.48
CA ARG A 204 -1.30 -1.29 9.07
C ARG A 204 -2.36 -1.79 8.09
N GLY A 205 -2.23 -1.47 6.81
CA GLY A 205 -3.13 -1.95 5.76
C GLY A 205 -3.08 -3.47 5.62
N VAL A 206 -1.87 -4.05 5.62
CA VAL A 206 -1.67 -5.50 5.48
C VAL A 206 -2.13 -6.26 6.72
N SER A 207 -1.81 -5.77 7.92
CA SER A 207 -2.29 -6.37 9.18
C SER A 207 -3.82 -6.46 9.21
N ARG A 208 -4.52 -5.38 8.83
CA ARG A 208 -5.99 -5.36 8.72
C ARG A 208 -6.53 -6.32 7.67
N MET A 209 -5.87 -6.38 6.52
CA MET A 209 -6.26 -7.29 5.44
C MET A 209 -6.09 -8.75 5.88
N LEU A 210 -4.95 -9.12 6.47
CA LEU A 210 -4.70 -10.47 6.98
C LEU A 210 -5.67 -10.84 8.10
N SER A 211 -5.93 -9.94 9.04
CA SER A 211 -6.90 -10.17 10.10
C SER A 211 -8.32 -10.40 9.54
N TYR A 212 -8.70 -9.68 8.48
CA TYR A 212 -9.96 -9.96 7.78
C TYR A 212 -9.93 -11.27 6.98
N CYS A 213 -8.82 -11.64 6.34
CA CYS A 213 -8.67 -12.94 5.70
C CYS A 213 -8.84 -14.08 6.71
N ARG A 214 -8.17 -13.99 7.87
CA ARG A 214 -8.30 -14.95 8.97
C ARG A 214 -9.74 -15.11 9.41
N PHE A 215 -10.45 -13.99 9.59
CA PHE A 215 -11.87 -13.98 9.94
C PHE A 215 -12.72 -14.78 8.94
N VAL A 216 -12.64 -14.41 7.66
CA VAL A 216 -13.55 -14.98 6.67
C VAL A 216 -13.23 -16.45 6.42
N THR A 217 -12.01 -16.90 6.72
CA THR A 217 -11.61 -18.30 6.61
C THR A 217 -11.63 -19.09 7.91
N ALA A 218 -12.06 -18.49 9.02
CA ALA A 218 -12.14 -19.15 10.31
C ALA A 218 -13.21 -20.26 10.26
N THR A 219 -12.87 -21.40 10.84
CA THR A 219 -13.80 -22.51 11.08
C THR A 219 -14.69 -22.22 12.28
N GLU A 220 -15.74 -23.02 12.47
CA GLU A 220 -16.61 -22.88 13.64
C GLU A 220 -15.85 -23.03 14.97
N GLU A 221 -14.94 -23.99 15.09
CA GLU A 221 -14.14 -24.19 16.31
C GLU A 221 -13.19 -23.01 16.59
N GLU A 222 -12.61 -22.44 15.55
CA GLU A 222 -11.76 -21.26 15.64
C GLU A 222 -12.53 -20.00 16.03
N LEU A 223 -13.75 -19.84 15.53
CA LEU A 223 -14.64 -18.75 15.94
C LEU A 223 -14.99 -18.84 17.43
N LYS A 224 -15.19 -20.05 17.98
CA LYS A 224 -15.44 -20.27 19.42
C LYS A 224 -14.27 -19.85 20.30
N LYS A 225 -13.03 -19.98 19.82
CA LYS A 225 -11.80 -19.58 20.55
C LYS A 225 -11.58 -18.07 20.57
N THR A 226 -12.33 -17.29 19.79
CA THR A 226 -12.11 -15.84 19.68
C THR A 226 -12.78 -15.12 20.87
N PRO A 227 -12.02 -14.35 21.68
CA PRO A 227 -12.47 -13.91 23.00
C PRO A 227 -13.56 -12.81 23.04
N SER A 228 -14.01 -12.27 21.90
CA SER A 228 -14.92 -11.11 21.89
C SER A 228 -16.34 -11.43 21.38
N LYS A 229 -17.36 -10.90 22.08
CA LYS A 229 -18.76 -10.84 21.59
C LYS A 229 -18.93 -9.97 20.33
N PHE A 230 -17.92 -9.17 19.99
CA PHE A 230 -17.88 -8.30 18.81
C PHE A 230 -16.54 -8.47 18.11
N PHE A 231 -16.57 -9.03 16.90
CA PHE A 231 -15.38 -9.28 16.13
C PHE A 231 -14.76 -7.98 15.61
N ARG A 232 -13.47 -7.75 15.88
CA ARG A 232 -12.72 -6.65 15.29
C ARG A 232 -11.74 -7.23 14.26
N PRO A 233 -11.97 -7.03 12.95
CA PRO A 233 -11.05 -7.47 11.88
C PRO A 233 -9.67 -6.81 11.89
N GLN A 234 -9.28 -6.14 12.98
CA GLN A 234 -7.98 -5.52 13.20
C GLN A 234 -7.16 -6.27 14.24
N GLU A 235 -7.74 -7.26 14.92
CA GLU A 235 -7.20 -7.85 16.15
C GLU A 235 -7.11 -9.39 16.07
N VAL A 236 -7.39 -10.00 14.91
CA VAL A 236 -7.22 -11.45 14.74
C VAL A 236 -5.78 -11.81 14.49
N VAL A 237 -5.17 -12.31 15.54
CA VAL A 237 -3.89 -13.03 15.52
C VAL A 237 -4.09 -14.38 14.84
N GLY A 238 -3.03 -14.92 14.23
CA GLY A 238 -3.10 -16.26 13.68
C GLY A 238 -3.47 -17.25 14.79
N LEU A 239 -4.44 -18.12 14.51
CA LEU A 239 -4.95 -19.06 15.52
C LEU A 239 -4.09 -20.33 15.53
N ASN A 240 -3.91 -20.92 14.35
CA ASN A 240 -3.04 -22.06 14.07
C ASN A 240 -2.45 -21.98 12.66
N ILE A 241 -1.45 -22.82 12.36
CA ILE A 241 -0.81 -22.90 11.04
C ILE A 241 -1.83 -23.14 9.91
N ARG A 242 -2.82 -24.03 10.13
CA ARG A 242 -3.84 -24.34 9.11
C ARG A 242 -4.74 -23.12 8.83
N SER A 243 -5.05 -22.33 9.85
CA SER A 243 -5.81 -21.08 9.71
C SER A 243 -5.04 -20.02 8.92
N GLU A 244 -3.73 -19.91 9.13
CA GLU A 244 -2.88 -19.00 8.36
C GLU A 244 -2.79 -19.41 6.90
N ILE A 245 -2.63 -20.71 6.62
CA ILE A 245 -2.64 -21.21 5.23
C ILE A 245 -3.95 -20.83 4.53
N ARG A 246 -5.11 -20.98 5.21
CA ARG A 246 -6.39 -20.57 4.61
C ARG A 246 -6.47 -19.06 4.37
N ALA A 247 -6.01 -18.25 5.32
CA ALA A 247 -5.99 -16.79 5.19
C ALA A 247 -5.07 -16.32 4.05
N LEU A 248 -3.89 -16.92 3.91
CA LEU A 248 -2.93 -16.63 2.85
C LEU A 248 -3.45 -17.07 1.47
N LYS A 249 -4.06 -18.26 1.36
CA LYS A 249 -4.74 -18.68 0.11
C LYS A 249 -5.89 -17.75 -0.27
N ARG A 250 -6.62 -17.22 0.73
CA ARG A 250 -7.68 -16.23 0.52
C ARG A 250 -7.11 -14.91 0.01
N LEU A 251 -5.99 -14.46 0.57
CA LEU A 251 -5.25 -13.30 0.08
C LEU A 251 -4.79 -13.49 -1.37
N GLU A 252 -4.14 -14.62 -1.68
CA GLU A 252 -3.68 -14.94 -3.03
C GLU A 252 -4.83 -14.89 -4.04
N LYS A 253 -5.96 -15.55 -3.73
CA LYS A 253 -7.16 -15.55 -4.58
C LYS A 253 -7.60 -14.12 -4.92
N HIS A 254 -7.76 -13.26 -3.91
CA HIS A 254 -8.25 -11.90 -4.13
C HIS A 254 -7.19 -10.97 -4.75
N ALA A 255 -5.90 -11.24 -4.58
CA ALA A 255 -4.84 -10.56 -5.32
C ALA A 255 -4.85 -10.94 -6.81
N LEU A 256 -5.10 -12.21 -7.14
CA LEU A 256 -5.29 -12.67 -8.53
C LEU A 256 -6.54 -12.06 -9.16
N GLU A 257 -7.65 -12.00 -8.44
CA GLU A 257 -8.87 -11.31 -8.89
C GLU A 257 -8.62 -9.81 -9.14
N ALA A 258 -7.84 -9.14 -8.29
CA ALA A 258 -7.46 -7.76 -8.50
C ALA A 258 -6.60 -7.59 -9.76
N LEU A 259 -5.64 -8.51 -10.02
CA LEU A 259 -4.87 -8.53 -11.27
C LEU A 259 -5.77 -8.71 -12.50
N GLY A 260 -6.80 -9.56 -12.40
CA GLY A 260 -7.75 -9.82 -13.48
C GLY A 260 -8.60 -8.60 -13.90
N ARG A 261 -8.58 -7.50 -13.13
CA ARG A 261 -9.25 -6.25 -13.49
C ARG A 261 -8.45 -5.40 -14.48
N PHE A 262 -7.16 -5.66 -14.62
CA PHE A 262 -6.30 -4.94 -15.55
C PHE A 262 -6.42 -5.57 -16.94
N PRO A 263 -6.56 -4.77 -18.01
CA PRO A 263 -6.72 -5.30 -19.36
C PRO A 263 -5.45 -5.97 -19.90
N ASP A 264 -4.28 -5.44 -19.53
CA ASP A 264 -2.97 -5.95 -19.96
C ASP A 264 -2.26 -6.63 -18.77
N PRO A 265 -1.53 -7.74 -18.97
CA PRO A 265 -0.71 -8.36 -17.92
C PRO A 265 0.54 -7.54 -17.59
N LEU A 266 1.23 -7.81 -16.48
CA LEU A 266 2.39 -7.03 -16.05
C LEU A 266 3.56 -7.10 -17.04
N HIS A 267 3.86 -8.28 -17.60
CA HIS A 267 4.99 -8.45 -18.52
C HIS A 267 4.85 -7.61 -19.81
N GLU A 268 3.62 -7.41 -20.31
CA GLU A 268 3.38 -6.54 -21.46
C GLU A 268 3.61 -5.06 -21.11
N ASP A 269 3.30 -4.63 -19.89
CA ASP A 269 3.63 -3.27 -19.46
C ASP A 269 5.13 -3.05 -19.35
N HIS A 270 5.85 -3.99 -18.75
CA HIS A 270 7.32 -3.94 -18.70
C HIS A 270 7.94 -3.92 -20.09
N LYS A 271 7.40 -4.72 -21.01
CA LYS A 271 7.82 -4.71 -22.42
C LYS A 271 7.59 -3.34 -23.04
N ARG A 272 6.39 -2.74 -22.90
CA ARG A 272 6.07 -1.39 -23.40
C ARG A 272 6.99 -0.32 -22.84
N LEU A 273 7.27 -0.38 -21.53
CA LEU A 273 8.18 0.55 -20.85
C LEU A 273 9.62 0.41 -21.36
N LYS A 274 10.06 -0.82 -21.63
CA LYS A 274 11.41 -1.10 -22.15
C LYS A 274 11.60 -0.63 -23.59
N ILE A 275 10.61 -0.86 -24.47
CA ILE A 275 10.69 -0.42 -25.88
C ILE A 275 10.40 1.08 -26.05
N ASN A 276 9.77 1.70 -25.05
CA ASN A 276 9.51 3.14 -24.97
C ASN A 276 8.78 3.74 -26.19
N ILE A 277 7.71 3.08 -26.65
CA ILE A 277 6.93 3.49 -27.84
C ILE A 277 5.82 4.52 -27.56
N PHE A 278 5.89 5.24 -26.43
CA PHE A 278 4.84 6.18 -26.02
C PHE A 278 4.90 7.48 -26.81
N ARG A 279 3.73 8.00 -27.21
CA ARG A 279 3.62 9.28 -27.94
C ARG A 279 3.72 10.47 -27.00
N THR A 280 3.30 10.29 -25.75
CA THR A 280 3.30 11.35 -24.73
C THR A 280 3.81 10.85 -23.39
N ALA A 281 4.29 11.76 -22.56
CA ALA A 281 4.66 11.45 -21.17
C ALA A 281 3.47 10.90 -20.37
N ASN A 282 2.25 11.36 -20.66
CA ASN A 282 1.03 10.89 -19.99
C ASN A 282 0.72 9.43 -20.29
N GLU A 283 0.90 9.00 -21.55
CA GLU A 283 0.75 7.59 -21.92
C GLU A 283 1.75 6.71 -21.17
N ARG A 284 3.02 7.14 -21.10
CA ARG A 284 4.05 6.46 -20.31
C ARG A 284 3.66 6.42 -18.83
N ASN A 285 3.26 7.55 -18.25
CA ASN A 285 2.88 7.66 -16.85
C ASN A 285 1.71 6.73 -16.49
N CYS A 286 0.71 6.57 -17.36
CA CYS A 286 -0.36 5.60 -17.16
C CYS A 286 0.16 4.15 -17.06
N VAL A 287 1.10 3.79 -17.91
CA VAL A 287 1.69 2.44 -17.91
C VAL A 287 2.59 2.21 -16.69
N VAL A 288 3.43 3.19 -16.33
CA VAL A 288 4.21 3.12 -15.08
C VAL A 288 3.29 2.97 -13.88
N MET A 289 2.23 3.77 -13.82
CA MET A 289 1.27 3.75 -12.72
C MET A 289 0.59 2.38 -12.56
N ARG A 290 -0.02 1.85 -13.62
CA ARG A 290 -0.73 0.56 -13.53
C ARG A 290 0.23 -0.62 -13.34
N ALA A 291 1.44 -0.56 -13.91
CA ALA A 291 2.47 -1.57 -13.68
C ALA A 291 2.86 -1.62 -12.20
N SER A 292 3.01 -0.45 -11.58
CA SER A 292 3.36 -0.35 -10.16
C SER A 292 2.34 -1.00 -9.22
N GLU A 293 1.04 -0.91 -9.51
CA GLU A 293 0.00 -1.57 -8.73
C GLU A 293 0.05 -3.10 -8.94
N LYS A 294 0.26 -3.54 -10.19
CA LYS A 294 0.39 -4.97 -10.52
C LYS A 294 1.62 -5.60 -9.87
N GLU A 295 2.75 -4.90 -9.79
CA GLU A 295 3.94 -5.37 -9.07
C GLU A 295 3.64 -5.65 -7.60
N VAL A 296 2.91 -4.76 -6.92
CA VAL A 296 2.48 -4.96 -5.53
C VAL A 296 1.56 -6.17 -5.42
N LEU A 297 0.64 -6.38 -6.37
CA LEU A 297 -0.24 -7.57 -6.37
C LEU A 297 0.54 -8.87 -6.58
N HIS A 298 1.50 -8.88 -7.51
CA HIS A 298 2.42 -10.01 -7.72
C HIS A 298 3.24 -10.30 -6.46
N TRP A 299 3.65 -9.27 -5.72
CA TRP A 299 4.31 -9.44 -4.43
C TRP A 299 3.43 -10.18 -3.41
N PHE A 300 2.17 -9.79 -3.25
CA PHE A 300 1.26 -10.49 -2.33
C PHE A 300 0.98 -11.94 -2.75
N ILE A 301 0.94 -12.22 -4.05
CA ILE A 301 0.82 -13.59 -4.57
C ILE A 301 2.07 -14.41 -4.21
N GLY A 302 3.26 -13.87 -4.49
CA GLY A 302 4.53 -14.51 -4.16
C GLY A 302 4.69 -14.75 -2.65
N PHE A 303 4.39 -13.72 -1.84
CA PHE A 303 4.35 -13.81 -0.38
C PHE A 303 3.42 -14.93 0.09
N SER A 304 2.17 -14.94 -0.39
CA SER A 304 1.17 -15.93 0.06
C SER A 304 1.60 -17.36 -0.26
N ARG A 305 2.13 -17.60 -1.47
CA ARG A 305 2.62 -18.92 -1.90
C ARG A 305 3.80 -19.38 -1.07
N ALA A 306 4.82 -18.54 -0.96
CA ALA A 306 6.03 -18.88 -0.24
C ALA A 306 5.75 -19.18 1.24
N MET A 307 4.86 -18.40 1.86
CA MET A 307 4.42 -18.66 3.23
C MET A 307 3.61 -19.94 3.37
N CYS A 308 2.70 -20.23 2.43
CA CYS A 308 1.94 -21.49 2.42
C CYS A 308 2.85 -22.72 2.27
N ASP A 309 3.83 -22.67 1.36
CA ASP A 309 4.78 -23.76 1.14
C ASP A 309 5.61 -24.03 2.39
N MET A 310 6.11 -22.96 3.03
CA MET A 310 6.83 -23.05 4.29
C MET A 310 5.98 -23.68 5.39
N TYR A 311 4.76 -23.19 5.61
CA TYR A 311 3.84 -23.74 6.60
C TYR A 311 3.48 -25.21 6.31
N GLY A 312 3.36 -25.59 5.04
CA GLY A 312 3.20 -26.99 4.63
C GLY A 312 4.36 -27.86 5.07
N ARG A 313 5.61 -27.43 4.82
CA ARG A 313 6.82 -28.16 5.29
C ARG A 313 6.88 -28.27 6.81
N ILE A 314 6.54 -27.20 7.53
CA ILE A 314 6.47 -27.24 9.01
C ILE A 314 5.50 -28.33 9.47
N ILE A 315 4.29 -28.39 8.90
CA ILE A 315 3.30 -29.42 9.23
C ILE A 315 3.87 -30.82 8.97
N HIS A 316 4.56 -31.03 7.84
CA HIS A 316 5.17 -32.33 7.52
C HIS A 316 6.26 -32.72 8.53
N VAL A 317 7.20 -31.84 8.84
CA VAL A 317 8.30 -32.15 9.78
C VAL A 317 7.75 -32.40 11.19
N VAL A 318 6.77 -31.63 11.63
CA VAL A 318 6.10 -31.85 12.92
C VAL A 318 5.36 -33.19 12.93
N ALA A 319 4.65 -33.53 11.86
CA ALA A 319 3.98 -34.83 11.73
C ALA A 319 4.98 -36.00 11.78
N GLU A 320 6.12 -35.91 11.09
CA GLU A 320 7.19 -36.92 11.14
C GLU A 320 7.82 -37.02 12.53
N ALA A 321 8.04 -35.88 13.21
CA ALA A 321 8.59 -35.85 14.55
C ALA A 321 7.68 -36.50 15.60
N ILE A 322 6.36 -36.46 15.37
CA ILE A 322 5.30 -36.99 16.25
C ILE A 322 4.91 -38.43 15.86
N ALA A 323 5.25 -38.90 14.66
CA ALA A 323 4.93 -40.26 14.22
C ALA A 323 5.44 -41.31 15.23
N PRO A 324 4.61 -42.31 15.59
CA PRO A 324 5.04 -43.37 16.50
C PRO A 324 6.25 -44.09 15.89
N PRO A 325 7.26 -44.47 16.70
CA PRO A 325 8.39 -45.22 16.18
C PRO A 325 7.91 -46.51 15.50
N PRO A 326 8.60 -46.96 14.44
CA PRO A 326 8.28 -48.24 13.81
C PRO A 326 8.24 -49.34 14.87
N ALA A 327 7.34 -50.32 14.67
CA ALA A 327 6.85 -51.29 15.67
C ALA A 327 7.89 -52.25 16.30
N ALA A 328 9.18 -51.93 16.27
CA ALA A 328 10.27 -52.72 16.83
C ALA A 328 11.16 -51.97 17.85
N ALA A 329 10.76 -50.78 18.32
CA ALA A 329 11.49 -50.07 19.38
C ALA A 329 10.77 -50.19 20.73
N THR A 330 11.34 -50.98 21.64
CA THR A 330 10.96 -51.06 23.05
C THR A 330 11.12 -49.68 23.70
N ILE A 331 10.02 -49.09 24.20
CA ILE A 331 10.03 -47.79 24.89
C ILE A 331 10.08 -48.04 26.40
N SER A 332 11.17 -47.65 27.08
CA SER A 332 11.12 -47.36 28.50
C SER A 332 10.66 -45.91 28.69
N GLU A 333 9.64 -45.71 29.50
CA GLU A 333 9.06 -44.41 29.82
C GLU A 333 10.09 -43.45 30.41
N ASN A 334 10.03 -42.20 29.94
CA ASN A 334 9.94 -40.98 30.73
C ASN A 334 10.79 -39.84 30.13
N THR A 335 10.33 -39.26 29.02
CA THR A 335 10.77 -37.93 28.59
C THR A 335 9.57 -37.15 28.06
N LYS A 336 9.32 -35.98 28.64
CA LYS A 336 8.55 -34.91 27.98
C LYS A 336 9.31 -34.56 26.69
N ASN A 337 8.93 -35.18 25.58
CA ASN A 337 9.57 -35.00 24.27
C ASN A 337 9.23 -33.63 23.69
N THR A 338 9.93 -32.59 24.12
CA THR A 338 10.19 -31.40 23.28
C THR A 338 11.26 -31.79 22.27
N LYS A 339 10.88 -31.92 21.00
CA LYS A 339 11.83 -32.02 19.88
C LYS A 339 12.00 -30.60 19.32
N ASP A 340 13.18 -30.03 19.50
CA ASP A 340 13.55 -28.80 18.80
C ASP A 340 13.78 -29.14 17.32
N VAL A 341 13.07 -28.44 16.43
CA VAL A 341 13.17 -28.61 14.98
C VAL A 341 13.63 -27.29 14.36
N THR A 342 14.85 -27.25 13.85
CA THR A 342 15.40 -26.08 13.14
C THR A 342 15.09 -26.19 11.65
N ILE A 343 14.54 -25.13 11.04
CA ILE A 343 14.19 -25.08 9.61
C ILE A 343 14.94 -23.94 8.93
N THR A 344 15.84 -24.26 8.00
CA THR A 344 16.62 -23.27 7.23
C THR A 344 15.91 -22.90 5.93
N LEU A 345 15.66 -21.60 5.68
CA LEU A 345 14.76 -21.13 4.62
C LEU A 345 15.42 -20.68 3.30
N LYS A 346 16.75 -20.68 3.21
CA LYS A 346 17.52 -20.07 2.09
C LYS A 346 17.18 -20.65 0.71
N GLU A 347 16.67 -21.89 0.64
CA GLU A 347 16.35 -22.57 -0.62
C GLU A 347 14.92 -22.33 -1.14
N THR A 348 14.02 -21.74 -0.35
CA THR A 348 12.57 -21.79 -0.63
C THR A 348 11.98 -20.46 -1.08
N LEU A 349 12.60 -19.35 -0.71
CA LEU A 349 12.08 -18.00 -0.93
C LEU A 349 12.77 -17.39 -2.15
N GLY A 350 12.29 -17.74 -3.34
CA GLY A 350 12.94 -17.47 -4.64
C GLY A 350 13.06 -16.01 -5.11
N ASP A 351 13.08 -15.03 -4.20
CA ASP A 351 13.36 -13.64 -4.55
C ASP A 351 14.03 -12.91 -3.36
N GLU A 352 15.34 -12.67 -3.46
CA GLU A 352 16.15 -11.94 -2.47
C GLU A 352 15.52 -10.59 -2.11
N LYS A 353 14.79 -9.97 -3.04
CA LYS A 353 14.14 -8.67 -2.88
C LYS A 353 13.13 -8.64 -1.73
N TYR A 354 12.60 -9.80 -1.30
CA TYR A 354 11.51 -9.89 -0.33
C TYR A 354 11.85 -10.63 0.97
N MET A 355 13.09 -11.12 1.09
CA MET A 355 13.54 -11.95 2.22
C MET A 355 13.33 -11.30 3.60
N GLU A 356 13.62 -10.00 3.74
CA GLU A 356 13.46 -9.28 5.00
C GLU A 356 12.01 -9.28 5.51
N SER A 357 11.05 -9.10 4.59
CA SER A 357 9.62 -9.13 4.94
C SER A 357 9.15 -10.55 5.30
N TYR A 358 9.68 -11.57 4.62
CA TYR A 358 9.36 -12.96 4.91
C TYR A 358 9.88 -13.36 6.29
N SER A 359 11.16 -13.09 6.58
CA SER A 359 11.77 -13.43 7.86
C SER A 359 11.05 -12.78 9.04
N SER A 360 10.70 -11.51 8.87
CA SER A 360 10.04 -10.76 9.93
C SER A 360 8.61 -11.26 10.18
N TYR A 361 7.85 -11.66 9.14
CA TYR A 361 6.52 -12.28 9.33
C TYR A 361 6.61 -13.59 10.11
N ILE A 362 7.64 -14.38 9.84
CA ILE A 362 7.82 -15.69 10.45
C ILE A 362 8.17 -15.55 11.93
N ASN A 363 9.09 -14.65 12.29
CA ASN A 363 9.40 -14.40 13.69
C ASN A 363 8.17 -13.99 14.50
N ASP A 364 7.30 -13.15 13.92
CA ASP A 364 6.11 -12.66 14.61
C ASP A 364 4.98 -13.71 14.70
N VAL A 365 4.85 -14.62 13.72
CA VAL A 365 3.68 -15.52 13.61
C VAL A 365 4.02 -16.98 13.90
N ALA A 366 5.19 -17.48 13.53
CA ALA A 366 5.53 -18.88 13.72
C ALA A 366 5.81 -19.22 15.20
N GLU A 367 6.44 -18.31 15.96
CA GLU A 367 6.71 -18.55 17.39
C GLU A 367 5.42 -18.79 18.19
N GLU A 368 4.35 -18.04 17.89
CA GLU A 368 3.06 -18.18 18.57
C GLU A 368 2.27 -19.42 18.11
N LEU A 369 2.29 -19.74 16.81
CA LEU A 369 1.50 -20.84 16.25
C LEU A 369 2.06 -22.23 16.55
N LEU A 370 3.35 -22.33 16.86
CA LEU A 370 4.03 -23.58 17.20
C LEU A 370 3.83 -24.01 18.67
N ILE A 371 3.05 -23.24 19.45
CA ILE A 371 2.72 -23.53 20.85
C ILE A 371 1.39 -24.30 20.98
N GLU A 372 0.49 -24.20 20.00
CA GLU A 372 -0.93 -24.63 20.15
C GLU A 372 -1.16 -26.16 20.18
N GLU A 373 -0.17 -27.01 19.84
CA GLU A 373 -0.30 -28.48 19.89
C GLU A 373 0.34 -29.14 21.14
N GLY A 374 0.60 -28.38 22.20
CA GLY A 374 1.12 -28.91 23.48
C GLY A 374 2.58 -29.38 23.43
N ARG A 375 3.30 -29.06 22.34
CA ARG A 375 4.73 -29.32 22.15
C ARG A 375 5.33 -28.09 21.45
N VAL A 376 6.34 -27.46 22.08
CA VAL A 376 7.00 -26.28 21.54
C VAL A 376 7.92 -26.71 20.41
N VAL A 377 7.68 -26.19 19.20
CA VAL A 377 8.62 -26.29 18.09
C VAL A 377 9.22 -24.90 17.91
N ARG A 378 10.53 -24.74 18.15
CA ARG A 378 11.23 -23.46 17.94
C ARG A 378 11.83 -23.44 16.55
N GLY A 379 11.17 -22.76 15.61
CA GLY A 379 11.74 -22.48 14.30
C GLY A 379 12.53 -21.18 14.33
N SER A 380 13.86 -21.22 14.16
CA SER A 380 14.69 -20.04 13.93
C SER A 380 15.01 -19.90 12.45
N ILE A 381 14.92 -18.67 11.92
CA ILE A 381 15.46 -18.34 10.59
C ILE A 381 16.89 -17.90 10.75
N HIS A 382 17.81 -18.61 10.11
CA HIS A 382 19.18 -18.17 9.96
C HIS A 382 19.42 -17.75 8.52
N ASN A 383 19.87 -16.50 8.34
CA ASN A 383 20.55 -16.12 7.12
C ASN A 383 21.92 -16.81 7.16
N ASN A 384 22.20 -17.74 6.26
CA ASN A 384 23.61 -18.10 6.05
C ASN A 384 24.28 -16.87 5.45
N GLU A 385 25.38 -16.44 6.05
CA GLU A 385 26.35 -15.53 5.44
C GLU A 385 26.73 -15.97 4.02
#